data_AF-X1NL16-F1
#
_entry.id   AF-X1NL16-F1
#
_cell.length_a   1.000
_cell.length_b   1.000
_cell.length_c   1.000
_cell.angle_alpha   90.00
_cell.angle_beta   90.00
_cell.angle_gamma   90.00
#
_symmetry.space_group_name_H-M   'P 1'
#
loop_
_entity.id
_entity.type
_entity.pdbx_description
1 polymer ?
#
loop_
_entity_poly.entity_id
_entity_poly.type
_entity_poly.pdbx_seq_one_letter_code
_entity_poly.pdbx_strand_id
1 'polypeptide(L)' 'PEYGIFHYGDVLYVEGYGIGLANDCGSAIKGNRIDVCFNLGDEQKALDWGKKKVRVWILSRLAEDK' A
#
# COMPACT_ATOMS: atom_id res chain seq x y z
N PRO A 1 4.17 -0.14 -16.91
CA PRO A 1 5.32 0.78 -16.75
C PRO A 1 6.07 0.46 -15.44
N GLU A 2 7.35 0.78 -15.36
CA GLU A 2 8.41 0.25 -14.46
C GLU A 2 8.18 0.34 -12.93
N TYR A 3 6.98 0.75 -12.46
CA TYR A 3 6.65 0.99 -11.05
C TYR A 3 5.70 -0.07 -10.43
N GLY A 4 4.98 -0.85 -11.23
CA GLY A 4 4.18 -1.99 -10.72
C GLY A 4 2.71 -1.96 -11.13
N ILE A 5 1.88 -2.68 -10.37
CA ILE A 5 0.44 -2.88 -10.63
C ILE A 5 -0.42 -1.80 -9.96
N PHE A 6 0.08 -1.24 -8.85
CA PHE A 6 -0.60 -0.20 -8.08
C PHE A 6 -0.23 1.18 -8.59
N HIS A 7 -1.21 2.07 -8.68
CA HIS A 7 -1.05 3.43 -9.18
C HIS A 7 -1.31 4.45 -8.08
N TYR A 8 -0.69 5.62 -8.20
CA TYR A 8 -1.03 6.77 -7.37
C TYR A 8 -2.53 7.05 -7.45
N GLY A 9 -3.18 7.22 -6.29
CA GLY A 9 -4.60 7.45 -6.18
C GLY A 9 -5.46 6.18 -6.04
N ASP A 10 -4.88 4.97 -6.12
CA ASP A 10 -5.60 3.74 -5.83
C ASP A 10 -6.00 3.72 -4.35
N VAL A 11 -7.28 3.48 -4.08
CA VAL A 11 -7.79 3.17 -2.74
C VAL A 11 -7.74 1.65 -2.59
N LEU A 12 -7.01 1.17 -1.59
CA LEU A 12 -6.69 -0.23 -1.39
C LEU A 12 -7.26 -0.71 -0.05
N TYR A 13 -7.77 -1.93 -0.01
CA TYR A 13 -7.89 -2.67 1.23
C TYR A 13 -6.77 -3.71 1.31
N VAL A 14 -5.97 -3.65 2.39
CA VAL A 14 -4.86 -4.57 2.65
C VAL A 14 -5.24 -5.43 3.85
N GLU A 15 -5.32 -6.74 3.64
CA GLU A 15 -5.73 -7.69 4.67
C GLU A 15 -4.86 -7.57 5.94
N GLY A 16 -5.49 -7.27 7.06
CA GLY A 16 -4.85 -7.09 8.37
C GLY A 16 -4.24 -5.71 8.62
N TYR A 17 -4.11 -4.84 7.60
CA TYR A 17 -3.65 -3.45 7.76
C TYR A 17 -4.84 -2.48 7.71
N GLY A 18 -5.76 -2.66 6.76
CA GLY A 18 -6.94 -1.81 6.60
C GLY A 18 -6.98 -1.09 5.26
N ILE A 19 -7.72 0.02 5.22
CA ILE A 19 -7.87 0.85 4.02
C ILE A 19 -6.69 1.82 3.93
N GLY A 20 -6.12 1.97 2.75
CA GLY A 20 -5.03 2.89 2.46
C GLY A 20 -5.14 3.53 1.08
N LEU A 21 -4.49 4.68 0.92
CA LEU A 21 -4.35 5.38 -0.37
C LEU A 21 -2.92 5.21 -0.87
N ALA A 22 -2.75 4.76 -2.11
CA ALA A 22 -1.44 4.75 -2.76
C ALA A 22 -0.99 6.19 -3.07
N ASN A 23 -0.10 6.74 -2.25
CA ASN A 23 0.35 8.14 -2.33
C ASN A 23 1.87 8.33 -2.24
N ASP A 24 2.66 7.25 -2.30
CA ASP A 24 4.12 7.29 -2.32
C ASP A 24 4.72 6.15 -3.17
N CYS A 25 5.99 6.28 -3.56
CA CYS A 25 6.73 5.26 -4.30
C CYS A 25 8.17 5.10 -3.79
N GLY A 26 8.73 3.90 -3.94
CA GLY A 26 10.11 3.60 -3.58
C GLY A 26 10.81 2.78 -4.66
N SER A 27 12.11 3.00 -4.86
CA SER A 27 12.89 2.29 -5.88
C SER A 27 12.87 0.76 -5.70
N ALA A 28 12.77 0.28 -4.46
CA ALA A 28 12.69 -1.15 -4.10
C ALA A 28 11.25 -1.72 -4.09
N ILE A 29 10.22 -0.89 -4.26
CA ILE A 29 8.81 -1.27 -4.23
C ILE A 29 8.32 -1.33 -5.68
N LYS A 30 8.38 -2.54 -6.25
CA LYS A 30 8.15 -2.79 -7.67
C LYS A 30 7.27 -4.04 -7.88
N GLY A 31 6.46 -4.04 -8.93
CA GLY A 31 5.60 -5.17 -9.28
C GLY A 31 4.38 -5.29 -8.35
N ASN A 32 4.11 -6.51 -7.85
CA ASN A 32 3.05 -6.78 -6.88
C ASN A 32 3.59 -6.68 -5.44
N ARG A 33 4.10 -5.49 -5.08
CA ARG A 33 4.67 -5.19 -3.76
C ARG A 33 4.20 -3.82 -3.31
N ILE A 34 3.82 -3.72 -2.04
CA ILE A 34 3.41 -2.48 -1.37
C ILE A 34 4.25 -2.34 -0.10
N ASP A 35 4.55 -1.11 0.28
CA ASP A 35 5.02 -0.75 1.61
C ASP A 35 3.91 -0.03 2.37
N VAL A 36 3.67 -0.38 3.62
CA VAL A 36 2.58 0.19 4.42
C VAL A 36 3.14 1.14 5.48
N CYS A 37 2.52 2.31 5.60
CA CYS A 37 3.00 3.35 6.51
C CYS A 37 2.40 3.17 7.91
N PHE A 38 3.21 3.34 8.95
CA PHE A 38 2.74 3.44 10.33
C PHE A 38 3.09 4.84 10.86
N ASN A 39 2.32 5.31 11.85
CA ASN A 39 2.57 6.62 12.45
C ASN A 39 3.91 6.65 13.21
N LEU A 40 4.44 7.85 13.40
CA LEU A 40 5.57 8.05 14.31
C LEU A 40 5.20 7.59 15.73
N GLY A 41 6.07 6.82 16.38
CA GLY A 41 5.78 6.22 17.69
C GLY A 41 5.08 4.85 17.65
N ASP A 42 4.72 4.35 16.46
CA ASP A 42 4.15 3.02 16.25
C ASP A 42 5.19 2.00 15.71
N GLU A 43 6.48 2.18 16.03
CA GLU A 43 7.57 1.35 15.52
C GLU A 43 7.36 -0.14 15.84
N GLN A 44 6.87 -0.46 17.05
CA GLN A 44 6.58 -1.85 17.42
C GLN A 44 5.50 -2.47 16.52
N LYS A 45 4.46 -1.72 16.11
CA LYS A 45 3.43 -2.22 15.19
C LYS A 45 4.01 -2.50 13.81
N ALA A 46 4.94 -1.67 13.34
CA ALA A 46 5.63 -1.90 12.07
C ALA A 46 6.52 -3.16 12.13
N LEU A 47 7.20 -3.40 13.26
CA LEU A 47 7.97 -4.61 13.50
C LEU A 47 7.09 -5.85 13.54
N ASP A 48 5.97 -5.79 14.26
CA ASP A 48 5.00 -6.89 14.38
C ASP A 48 4.30 -7.17 13.04
N TRP A 49 4.12 -6.14 12.20
CA TRP A 49 3.57 -6.30 10.86
C TRP A 49 4.47 -7.19 9.98
N GLY A 50 5.76 -6.86 9.92
CA GLY A 50 6.78 -7.60 9.19
C GLY A 50 6.54 -7.70 7.67
N LYS A 51 7.45 -8.41 6.98
CA LYS A 51 7.28 -8.73 5.55
C LYS A 51 6.45 -10.00 5.41
N LYS A 52 5.30 -9.89 4.73
CA LYS A 52 4.40 -11.03 4.51
C LYS A 52 3.62 -10.87 3.22
N LYS A 53 3.13 -12.00 2.70
CA LYS A 53 2.18 -12.03 1.59
C LYS A 53 0.77 -11.97 2.17
N VAL A 54 -0.01 -11.00 1.70
CA VAL A 54 -1.40 -10.80 2.11
C VAL A 54 -2.27 -10.55 0.88
N ARG A 55 -3.57 -10.71 1.03
CA ARG A 55 -4.52 -10.31 -0.01
C ARG A 55 -4.69 -8.79 -0.01
N VAL A 56 -4.81 -8.23 -1.21
CA VAL A 56 -5.01 -6.80 -1.45
C VAL A 56 -6.11 -6.65 -2.50
N TRP A 57 -7.01 -5.70 -2.27
CA TRP A 57 -8.09 -5.35 -3.19
C TRP A 57 -7.96 -3.88 -3.57
N ILE A 58 -8.08 -3.59 -4.86
CA ILE A 58 -8.23 -2.22 -5.36
C ILE A 58 -9.73 -1.90 -5.31
N LEU A 59 -10.10 -0.91 -4.51
CA LEU A 59 -11.49 -0.53 -4.26
C LEU A 59 -11.96 0.53 -5.26
N SER A 60 -11.14 1.55 -5.51
CA SER A 60 -11.40 2.62 -6.48
C SER A 60 -10.10 3.34 -6.84
N ARG A 61 -10.19 4.30 -7.77
CA ARG A 61 -9.09 5.22 -8.10
C ARG A 61 -9.59 6.66 -8.05
N LEU A 62 -8.97 7.49 -7.21
CA LEU A 62 -9.37 8.89 -7.01
C LEU A 62 -9.35 9.76 -8.27
N ALA A 63 -8.61 9.35 -9.32
CA ALA A 63 -8.57 10.07 -10.59
C ALA A 63 -9.79 9.79 -11.50
N GLU A 64 -10.52 8.71 -11.26
CA GLU A 64 -11.65 8.27 -12.10
C GLU A 64 -13.01 8.79 -11.59
N ASP A 65 -13.08 9.27 -10.34
CA ASP A 65 -14.29 9.85 -9.74
C ASP A 65 -14.47 11.37 -10.04
N LYS A 66 -14.05 11.82 -11.24
CA LYS A 66 -14.27 13.20 -11.73
C LYS A 66 -15.39 13.29 -12.75
#